data_AF-A0A3D1M7Q9-F1
#
_entry.id   AF-A0A3D1M7Q9-F1
#
_cell.length_a   1.000
_cell.length_b   1.000
_cell.length_c   1.000
_cell.angle_alpha   90.00
_cell.angle_beta   90.00
_cell.angle_gamma   90.00
#
_symmetry.space_group_name_H-M   'P 1'
#
loop_
_entity.id
_entity.type
_entity.pdbx_description
1 polymer ?
#
loop_
_entity_poly.entity_id
_entity_poly.type
_entity_poly.pdbx_seq_one_letter_code
_entity_poly.pdbx_strand_id
1 'polypeptide(L)'
;MEKIKAFLKRKDIEISLKRYGIDALGAMAQGLFCSLLIGTIINTIGTQFHVEFLTNTVATVAGVDYTVGGLATAMSGPAMAVAIGYALHCPPLVLFSLIAVGFASNALGGAGGPLAVLFVAIIASEVGKAVSKETKVDILVTPLVTIAVGVGLSAWWAPALGKAAMKVGALIMWATDLQPFLMGILVSVIVGVALTLPISSAAICAALGLTGLAGGAAGAGCCAQMIGFAVMSFPENKWGGLISQGIGTSMLQMGNIV
;
A
#
# COMPACT_ATOMS: atom_id res chain seq x y z
N MET A 1 -1.88 28.97 22.12
CA MET A 1 -2.17 27.55 21.85
C MET A 1 -3.63 27.27 21.51
N GLU A 2 -4.62 27.94 22.13
CA GLU A 2 -6.04 27.68 21.85
C GLU A 2 -6.47 27.96 20.40
N LYS A 3 -5.99 29.05 19.79
CA LYS A 3 -6.30 29.37 18.38
C LYS A 3 -5.87 28.28 17.39
N ILE A 4 -4.72 27.64 17.65
CA ILE A 4 -4.21 26.52 16.82
C ILE A 4 -5.06 25.28 17.03
N LYS A 5 -5.39 24.94 18.29
CA LYS A 5 -6.27 23.79 18.58
C LYS A 5 -7.67 23.97 17.98
N ALA A 6 -8.23 25.18 18.02
CA ALA A 6 -9.51 25.51 17.40
C ALA A 6 -9.46 25.40 15.87
N PHE A 7 -8.35 25.81 15.25
CA PHE A 7 -8.14 25.65 13.80
C PHE A 7 -8.06 24.18 13.40
N LEU A 8 -7.25 23.38 14.09
CA LEU A 8 -7.11 21.95 13.83
C LEU A 8 -8.45 21.22 13.97
N LYS A 9 -9.23 21.53 15.03
CA LYS A 9 -10.57 20.98 15.23
C LYS A 9 -11.55 21.40 14.13
N ARG A 10 -11.50 22.66 13.67
CA ARG A 10 -12.33 23.14 12.54
C ARG A 10 -12.02 22.42 11.23
N LYS A 11 -10.78 21.96 11.05
CA LYS A 11 -10.29 21.29 9.84
C LYS A 11 -10.31 19.76 9.92
N ASP A 12 -10.82 19.17 11.01
CA ASP A 12 -10.78 17.72 11.27
C ASP A 12 -9.35 17.15 11.22
N ILE A 13 -8.39 17.90 11.74
CA ILE A 13 -6.97 17.50 11.83
C ILE A 13 -6.72 16.96 13.24
N GLU A 14 -6.70 15.64 13.37
CA GLU A 14 -6.45 14.95 14.63
C GLU A 14 -5.17 14.12 14.54
N ILE A 15 -4.10 14.62 15.15
CA ILE A 15 -2.84 13.90 15.27
C ILE A 15 -3.00 12.87 16.39
N SER A 16 -3.35 11.63 16.02
CA SER A 16 -3.43 10.52 16.97
C SER A 16 -2.93 9.22 16.35
N LEU A 17 -2.39 8.35 17.21
CA LEU A 17 -1.93 7.02 16.79
C LEU A 17 -3.09 6.18 16.23
N LYS A 18 -4.30 6.36 16.76
CA LYS A 18 -5.51 5.73 16.22
C LYS A 18 -5.80 6.20 14.79
N ARG A 19 -5.82 7.52 14.56
CA ARG A 19 -6.18 8.11 13.26
C ARG A 19 -5.18 7.74 12.17
N TYR A 20 -3.89 7.82 12.45
CA TYR A 20 -2.84 7.59 11.45
C TYR A 20 -2.35 6.15 11.42
N GLY A 21 -2.27 5.50 12.58
CA GLY A 21 -1.74 4.15 12.71
C GLY A 21 -2.79 3.05 12.57
N ILE A 22 -4.08 3.32 12.79
CA ILE A 22 -5.14 2.33 12.70
C ILE A 22 -6.09 2.66 11.55
N ASP A 23 -6.73 3.83 11.58
CA ASP A 23 -7.77 4.18 10.61
C ASP A 23 -7.19 4.34 9.20
N ALA A 24 -6.11 5.12 9.05
CA ALA A 24 -5.47 5.32 7.75
C ALA A 24 -4.81 4.04 7.21
N LEU A 25 -4.15 3.27 8.07
CA LEU A 25 -3.54 1.98 7.69
C LEU A 25 -4.59 0.94 7.28
N GLY A 26 -5.71 0.85 8.01
CA GLY A 26 -6.82 -0.04 7.68
C GLY A 26 -7.49 0.34 6.35
N ALA A 27 -7.75 1.62 6.13
CA ALA A 27 -8.31 2.10 4.87
C ALA A 27 -7.35 1.91 3.68
N MET A 28 -6.06 2.12 3.88
CA MET A 28 -5.03 1.84 2.88
C MET A 28 -5.07 0.36 2.44
N ALA A 29 -5.22 -0.58 3.38
CA ALA A 29 -5.32 -2.00 3.06
C ALA A 29 -6.56 -2.30 2.20
N GLN A 30 -7.70 -1.63 2.44
CA GLN A 30 -8.88 -1.72 1.57
C GLN A 30 -8.60 -1.15 0.17
N GLY A 31 -7.93 -0.01 0.08
CA GLY A 31 -7.51 0.58 -1.19
C GLY A 31 -6.61 -0.36 -1.99
N LEU A 32 -5.65 -1.01 -1.33
CA LEU A 32 -4.76 -2.01 -1.93
C LEU A 32 -5.53 -3.26 -2.38
N PHE A 33 -6.51 -3.70 -1.58
CA PHE A 33 -7.37 -4.83 -1.92
C PHE A 33 -8.14 -4.57 -3.22
N CYS A 34 -8.86 -3.45 -3.30
CA CYS A 34 -9.68 -3.10 -4.46
C CYS A 34 -8.88 -2.83 -5.75
N SER A 35 -7.56 -2.65 -5.67
CA SER A 35 -6.71 -2.30 -6.80
C SER A 35 -5.67 -3.38 -7.10
N LEU A 36 -4.57 -3.41 -6.34
CA LEU A 36 -3.46 -4.34 -6.54
C LEU A 36 -3.93 -5.80 -6.50
N LEU A 37 -4.63 -6.20 -5.43
CA LEU A 37 -4.97 -7.61 -5.23
C LEU A 37 -5.96 -8.10 -6.28
N ILE A 38 -7.06 -7.39 -6.49
CA ILE A 38 -8.03 -7.73 -7.55
C ILE A 38 -7.36 -7.73 -8.93
N GLY A 39 -6.50 -6.75 -9.23
CA GLY A 39 -5.73 -6.73 -10.47
C GLY A 39 -4.82 -7.95 -10.64
N THR A 40 -4.11 -8.35 -9.58
CA THR A 40 -3.26 -9.56 -9.61
C THR A 40 -4.07 -10.85 -9.74
N ILE A 41 -5.26 -10.93 -9.13
CA ILE A 41 -6.16 -12.08 -9.28
C ILE A 41 -6.64 -12.18 -10.73
N ILE A 42 -7.08 -11.08 -11.33
CA ILE A 42 -7.50 -11.04 -12.75
C ILE A 42 -6.35 -11.51 -13.66
N ASN A 43 -5.14 -10.99 -13.44
CA ASN A 43 -3.96 -11.39 -14.20
C ASN A 43 -3.66 -12.89 -14.01
N THR A 44 -3.70 -13.38 -12.77
CA THR A 44 -3.42 -14.79 -12.45
C THR A 44 -4.45 -15.71 -13.11
N ILE A 45 -5.74 -15.35 -13.10
CA ILE A 45 -6.78 -16.11 -13.79
C ILE A 45 -6.52 -16.11 -15.30
N GLY A 46 -6.22 -14.94 -15.88
CA GLY A 46 -5.91 -14.83 -17.30
C GLY A 46 -4.73 -15.71 -17.72
N THR A 47 -3.62 -15.69 -16.96
CA THR A 47 -2.42 -16.45 -17.29
C THR A 47 -2.57 -17.94 -17.02
N GLN A 48 -3.17 -18.33 -15.89
CA GLN A 48 -3.27 -19.74 -15.49
C GLN A 48 -4.36 -20.51 -16.25
N PHE A 49 -5.46 -19.86 -16.61
CA PHE A 49 -6.54 -20.47 -17.39
C PHE A 49 -6.45 -20.14 -18.89
N HIS A 50 -5.39 -19.46 -19.33
CA HIS A 50 -5.15 -19.08 -20.72
C HIS A 50 -6.35 -18.33 -21.35
N VAL A 51 -6.97 -17.43 -20.60
CA VAL A 51 -8.09 -16.62 -21.10
C VAL A 51 -7.53 -15.41 -21.85
N GLU A 52 -7.42 -15.55 -23.17
CA GLU A 52 -6.78 -14.56 -24.07
C GLU A 52 -7.32 -13.13 -23.87
N PHE A 53 -8.62 -12.96 -23.64
CA PHE A 53 -9.21 -11.64 -23.41
C PHE A 53 -8.62 -10.90 -22.19
N LEU A 54 -8.23 -11.63 -21.14
CA LEU A 54 -7.66 -11.03 -19.92
C LEU A 54 -6.16 -10.79 -20.02
N THR A 55 -5.46 -11.51 -20.90
CA THR A 55 -4.01 -11.40 -21.11
C THR A 55 -3.64 -10.50 -22.28
N ASN A 56 -4.58 -10.20 -23.18
CA ASN A 56 -4.38 -9.27 -24.27
C ASN A 56 -4.17 -7.83 -23.77
N THR A 57 -3.34 -7.09 -24.49
CA THR A 57 -3.13 -5.66 -24.27
C THR A 57 -4.43 -4.91 -24.56
N VAL A 58 -4.94 -4.20 -23.54
CA VAL A 58 -6.16 -3.39 -23.64
C VAL A 58 -5.81 -1.92 -23.89
N ALA A 59 -4.69 -1.45 -23.34
CA ALA A 59 -4.21 -0.09 -23.52
C ALA A 59 -2.68 -0.02 -23.45
N THR A 60 -2.07 0.85 -24.25
CA THR A 60 -0.65 1.17 -24.18
C THR A 60 -0.49 2.61 -23.74
N VAL A 61 0.15 2.84 -22.60
CA VAL A 61 0.38 4.19 -22.07
C VAL A 61 1.89 4.39 -21.94
N ALA A 62 2.41 5.45 -22.58
CA ALA A 62 3.84 5.78 -22.56
C ALA A 62 4.76 4.60 -22.94
N GLY A 63 4.32 3.73 -23.87
CA GLY A 63 5.08 2.56 -24.32
C GLY A 63 5.02 1.34 -23.40
N VAL A 64 4.20 1.39 -22.35
CA VAL A 64 3.91 0.24 -21.48
C VAL A 64 2.55 -0.33 -21.84
N ASP A 65 2.50 -1.62 -22.15
CA ASP A 65 1.28 -2.35 -22.43
C ASP A 65 0.60 -2.80 -21.14
N TYR A 66 -0.71 -2.56 -21.06
CA TYR A 66 -1.53 -2.91 -19.90
C TYR A 66 -2.63 -3.89 -20.28
N THR A 67 -2.72 -4.98 -19.52
CA THR A 67 -3.87 -5.89 -19.49
C THR A 67 -4.98 -5.33 -18.59
N VAL A 68 -6.15 -5.98 -18.56
CA VAL A 68 -7.24 -5.63 -17.63
C VAL A 68 -6.75 -5.58 -16.19
N GLY A 69 -6.05 -6.62 -15.74
CA GLY A 69 -5.48 -6.66 -14.39
C GLY A 69 -4.32 -5.68 -14.20
N GLY A 70 -3.50 -5.47 -15.25
CA GLY A 70 -2.42 -4.51 -15.25
C GLY A 70 -2.89 -3.07 -14.99
N LEU A 71 -4.00 -2.66 -15.60
CA LEU A 71 -4.61 -1.35 -15.35
C LEU A 71 -5.06 -1.19 -13.89
N ALA A 72 -5.70 -2.22 -13.32
CA ALA A 72 -6.13 -2.20 -11.92
C ALA A 72 -4.94 -2.13 -10.96
N THR A 73 -3.88 -2.91 -11.21
CA THR A 73 -2.65 -2.91 -10.42
C THR A 73 -1.90 -1.57 -10.51
N ALA A 74 -1.88 -0.92 -11.68
CA ALA A 74 -1.25 0.39 -11.85
C ALA A 74 -1.90 1.48 -10.98
N MET A 75 -3.18 1.34 -10.67
CA MET A 75 -3.93 2.28 -9.83
C MET A 75 -3.79 2.02 -8.32
N SER A 76 -2.91 1.12 -7.90
CA SER A 76 -2.68 0.79 -6.48
C SER A 76 -2.27 2.00 -5.63
N GLY A 77 -1.30 2.79 -6.09
CA GLY A 77 -0.88 4.05 -5.45
C GLY A 77 -2.05 5.02 -5.22
N PRO A 78 -2.76 5.42 -6.30
CA PRO A 78 -3.95 6.25 -6.20
C PRO A 78 -5.02 5.71 -5.26
N ALA A 79 -5.38 4.42 -5.36
CA ALA A 79 -6.42 3.81 -4.57
C ALA A 79 -6.09 3.84 -3.07
N MET A 80 -4.83 3.55 -2.70
CA MET A 80 -4.35 3.66 -1.33
C MET A 80 -4.46 5.11 -0.81
N ALA A 81 -3.99 6.10 -1.56
CA ALA A 81 -3.99 7.49 -1.13
C ALA A 81 -5.40 8.06 -0.97
N VAL A 82 -6.33 7.72 -1.88
CA VAL A 82 -7.75 8.10 -1.77
C VAL A 82 -8.40 7.43 -0.57
N ALA A 83 -8.13 6.14 -0.33
CA ALA A 83 -8.69 5.45 0.83
C ALA A 83 -8.20 6.06 2.16
N ILE A 84 -6.91 6.41 2.24
CA ILE A 84 -6.35 7.16 3.38
C ILE A 84 -7.06 8.51 3.53
N GLY A 85 -7.16 9.29 2.45
CA GLY A 85 -7.83 10.59 2.47
C GLY A 85 -9.30 10.51 2.91
N TYR A 86 -10.00 9.45 2.50
CA TYR A 86 -11.37 9.17 2.90
C TYR A 86 -11.47 8.88 4.40
N ALA A 87 -10.59 8.02 4.92
CA ALA A 87 -10.52 7.76 6.37
C ALA A 87 -10.18 9.01 7.19
N LEU A 88 -9.37 9.92 6.62
CA LEU A 88 -9.03 11.22 7.22
C LEU A 88 -10.10 12.32 7.01
N HIS A 89 -11.27 11.97 6.48
CA HIS A 89 -12.39 12.86 6.17
C HIS A 89 -11.99 14.07 5.31
N CYS A 90 -11.14 13.84 4.32
CA CYS A 90 -10.71 14.92 3.43
C CYS A 90 -11.87 15.47 2.60
N PRO A 91 -11.93 16.80 2.37
CA PRO A 91 -12.90 17.38 1.46
C PRO A 91 -12.63 16.91 0.01
N PRO A 92 -13.64 16.93 -0.88
CA PRO A 92 -13.54 16.33 -2.22
C PRO A 92 -12.33 16.79 -3.04
N LEU A 93 -12.00 18.09 -3.00
CA LEU A 93 -10.86 18.63 -3.75
C LEU A 93 -9.52 18.05 -3.28
N VAL A 94 -9.35 17.84 -1.97
CA VAL A 94 -8.14 17.20 -1.42
C VAL A 94 -8.15 15.72 -1.79
N LEU A 95 -9.29 15.05 -1.63
CA LEU A 95 -9.44 13.62 -1.91
C LEU A 95 -9.07 13.27 -3.36
N PHE A 96 -9.58 14.03 -4.34
CA PHE A 96 -9.25 13.79 -5.75
C PHE A 96 -7.80 14.14 -6.08
N SER A 97 -7.23 15.13 -5.39
CA SER A 97 -5.82 15.50 -5.55
C SER A 97 -4.85 14.43 -5.05
N LEU A 98 -5.27 13.63 -4.06
CA LEU A 98 -4.48 12.52 -3.53
C LEU A 98 -4.25 11.41 -4.56
N ILE A 99 -5.03 11.33 -5.64
CA ILE A 99 -4.81 10.38 -6.75
C ILE A 99 -3.40 10.56 -7.32
N ALA A 100 -3.04 11.82 -7.64
CA ALA A 100 -1.72 12.14 -8.19
C ALA A 100 -0.59 11.90 -7.17
N VAL A 101 -0.85 12.26 -5.90
CA VAL A 101 0.11 12.07 -4.80
C VAL A 101 0.37 10.59 -4.54
N GLY A 102 -0.67 9.76 -4.55
CA GLY A 102 -0.58 8.32 -4.38
C GLY A 102 0.18 7.64 -5.51
N PHE A 103 -0.11 8.03 -6.76
CA PHE A 103 0.66 7.54 -7.92
C PHE A 103 2.14 7.88 -7.80
N ALA A 104 2.47 9.15 -7.55
CA ALA A 104 3.85 9.61 -7.44
C ALA A 104 4.59 8.91 -6.28
N SER A 105 3.96 8.80 -5.11
CA SER A 105 4.58 8.17 -3.92
C SER A 105 4.85 6.69 -4.15
N ASN A 106 3.91 5.97 -4.76
CA ASN A 106 4.08 4.55 -5.02
C ASN A 106 5.15 4.31 -6.08
N ALA A 107 5.12 5.07 -7.17
CA ALA A 107 6.07 4.95 -8.28
C ALA A 107 7.50 5.29 -7.85
N LEU A 108 7.69 6.38 -7.10
CA LEU A 108 9.01 6.83 -6.64
C LEU A 108 9.54 6.01 -5.45
N GLY A 109 8.66 5.30 -4.73
CA GLY A 109 9.02 4.49 -3.57
C GLY A 109 9.50 3.08 -3.88
N GLY A 110 9.24 2.56 -5.08
CA GLY A 110 9.63 1.20 -5.48
C GLY A 110 9.14 0.14 -4.49
N ALA A 111 10.06 -0.67 -3.94
CA ALA A 111 9.73 -1.71 -2.95
C ALA A 111 9.10 -1.14 -1.65
N GLY A 112 9.38 0.12 -1.32
CA GLY A 112 8.77 0.85 -0.20
C GLY A 112 7.57 1.71 -0.61
N GLY A 113 7.03 1.52 -1.81
CA GLY A 113 5.93 2.32 -2.38
C GLY A 113 4.72 2.46 -1.46
N PRO A 114 4.11 1.37 -0.97
CA PRO A 114 2.97 1.44 -0.05
C PRO A 114 3.30 2.25 1.23
N LEU A 115 4.47 2.05 1.82
CA LEU A 115 4.93 2.81 2.99
C LEU A 115 5.04 4.31 2.68
N ALA A 116 5.60 4.64 1.52
CA ALA A 116 5.71 6.03 1.07
C ALA A 116 4.34 6.66 0.87
N VAL A 117 3.39 5.93 0.27
CA VAL A 117 2.00 6.39 0.10
C VAL A 117 1.37 6.69 1.45
N LEU A 118 1.54 5.83 2.46
CA LEU A 118 0.99 6.06 3.79
C LEU A 118 1.42 7.41 4.38
N PHE A 119 2.74 7.63 4.49
CA PHE A 119 3.25 8.86 5.12
C PHE A 119 2.97 10.11 4.29
N VAL A 120 3.20 10.05 2.98
CA VAL A 120 3.04 11.21 2.10
C VAL A 120 1.56 11.56 1.95
N ALA A 121 0.66 10.59 1.81
CA ALA A 121 -0.77 10.85 1.71
C ALA A 121 -1.34 11.44 3.00
N ILE A 122 -0.91 11.00 4.19
CA ILE A 122 -1.33 11.61 5.45
C ILE A 122 -0.91 13.09 5.48
N ILE A 123 0.37 13.40 5.22
CA ILE A 123 0.86 14.78 5.29
C ILE A 123 0.19 15.66 4.24
N ALA A 124 0.10 15.18 3.00
CA ALA A 124 -0.58 15.91 1.91
C ALA A 124 -2.07 16.13 2.22
N SER A 125 -2.74 15.15 2.83
CA SER A 125 -4.14 15.26 3.27
C SER A 125 -4.31 16.35 4.32
N GLU A 126 -3.46 16.39 5.34
CA GLU A 126 -3.56 17.38 6.41
C GLU A 126 -3.25 18.79 5.93
N VAL A 127 -2.23 18.95 5.09
CA VAL A 127 -1.90 20.25 4.47
C VAL A 127 -3.01 20.70 3.52
N GLY A 128 -3.55 19.78 2.71
CA GLY A 128 -4.70 20.06 1.85
C GLY A 128 -5.94 20.48 2.62
N LYS A 129 -6.26 19.80 3.74
CA LYS A 129 -7.36 20.18 4.64
C LYS A 129 -7.13 21.56 5.25
N ALA A 130 -5.90 21.88 5.65
CA ALA A 130 -5.57 23.18 6.23
C ALA A 130 -5.86 24.35 5.26
N VAL A 131 -5.58 24.15 3.96
CA VAL A 131 -5.78 25.18 2.93
C VAL A 131 -7.21 25.22 2.39
N SER A 132 -7.93 24.08 2.42
CA SER A 132 -9.28 23.97 1.86
C SER A 132 -10.26 24.95 2.50
N LYS A 133 -11.00 25.68 1.66
CA LYS A 133 -12.01 26.69 2.01
C LYS A 133 -11.47 27.94 2.72
N GLU A 134 -10.16 28.21 2.65
CA GLU A 134 -9.57 29.43 3.20
C GLU A 134 -9.47 30.56 2.17
N THR A 135 -9.58 30.27 0.87
CA THR A 135 -9.43 31.27 -0.20
C THR A 135 -10.65 31.32 -1.13
N LYS A 136 -10.86 32.47 -1.80
CA LYS A 136 -11.93 32.62 -2.82
C LYS A 136 -11.65 31.79 -4.08
N VAL A 137 -10.40 31.37 -4.28
CA VAL A 137 -9.92 30.55 -5.40
C VAL A 137 -9.62 29.11 -4.96
N ASP A 138 -10.36 28.62 -3.96
CA ASP A 138 -10.15 27.32 -3.31
C ASP A 138 -10.07 26.15 -4.30
N ILE A 139 -10.88 26.20 -5.38
CA ILE A 139 -10.92 25.18 -6.43
C ILE A 139 -9.58 24.98 -7.13
N LEU A 140 -8.73 26.01 -7.19
CA LEU A 140 -7.40 25.94 -7.79
C LEU A 140 -6.33 25.73 -6.71
N VAL A 141 -6.40 26.51 -5.63
CA VAL A 141 -5.35 26.53 -4.60
C VAL A 141 -5.29 25.20 -3.84
N THR A 142 -6.42 24.62 -3.48
CA THR A 142 -6.43 23.39 -2.67
C THR A 142 -5.83 22.21 -3.42
N PRO A 143 -6.22 21.92 -4.67
CA PRO A 143 -5.55 20.88 -5.45
C PRO A 143 -4.08 21.16 -5.68
N LEU A 144 -3.72 22.39 -6.05
CA LEU A 144 -2.33 22.76 -6.35
C LEU A 144 -1.43 22.56 -5.14
N VAL A 145 -1.84 23.02 -3.96
CA VAL A 145 -1.05 22.85 -2.73
C VAL A 145 -0.97 21.37 -2.33
N THR A 146 -2.08 20.63 -2.39
CA THR A 146 -2.09 19.20 -2.05
C THR A 146 -1.16 18.40 -2.95
N ILE A 147 -1.19 18.65 -4.26
CA ILE A 147 -0.33 17.97 -5.24
C ILE A 147 1.12 18.42 -5.08
N ALA A 148 1.38 19.74 -4.96
CA ALA A 148 2.74 20.25 -4.85
C ALA A 148 3.45 19.72 -3.61
N VAL A 149 2.76 19.73 -2.46
CA VAL A 149 3.30 19.19 -1.21
C VAL A 149 3.45 17.68 -1.30
N GLY A 150 2.42 16.98 -1.78
CA GLY A 150 2.45 15.53 -1.91
C GLY A 150 3.56 15.05 -2.84
N VAL A 151 3.60 15.51 -4.09
CA VAL A 151 4.62 15.13 -5.08
C VAL A 151 6.02 15.58 -4.66
N GLY A 152 6.16 16.77 -4.07
CA GLY A 152 7.44 17.23 -3.52
C GLY A 152 7.97 16.32 -2.42
N LEU A 153 7.10 15.91 -1.50
CA LEU A 153 7.45 14.93 -0.46
C LEU A 153 7.70 13.54 -1.06
N SER A 154 6.96 13.11 -2.07
CA SER A 154 7.22 11.85 -2.78
C SER A 154 8.62 11.84 -3.37
N ALA A 155 9.04 12.91 -4.06
CA ALA A 155 10.36 13.01 -4.67
C ALA A 155 11.49 12.95 -3.64
N TRP A 156 11.28 13.51 -2.44
CA TRP A 156 12.31 13.54 -1.41
C TRP A 156 12.33 12.27 -0.54
N TRP A 157 11.16 11.81 -0.06
CA TRP A 157 11.07 10.76 0.95
C TRP A 157 10.87 9.37 0.37
N ALA A 158 10.11 9.23 -0.73
CA ALA A 158 9.77 7.91 -1.26
C ALA A 158 11.03 7.10 -1.67
N PRO A 159 12.04 7.66 -2.36
CA PRO A 159 13.25 6.92 -2.67
C PRO A 159 14.04 6.48 -1.43
N ALA A 160 14.05 7.31 -0.37
CA ALA A 160 14.71 6.97 0.88
C ALA A 160 14.00 5.82 1.60
N LEU A 161 12.66 5.83 1.61
CA LEU A 161 11.85 4.74 2.14
C LEU A 161 12.00 3.45 1.33
N GLY A 162 12.09 3.55 0.00
CA GLY A 162 12.40 2.42 -0.88
C GLY A 162 13.75 1.78 -0.54
N LYS A 163 14.80 2.60 -0.38
CA LYS A 163 16.13 2.12 0.05
C LYS A 163 16.09 1.50 1.45
N ALA A 164 15.30 2.06 2.38
CA ALA A 164 15.12 1.49 3.70
C ALA A 164 14.42 0.12 3.63
N ALA A 165 13.37 -0.03 2.82
CA ALA A 165 12.72 -1.32 2.57
C ALA A 165 13.71 -2.35 1.98
N MET A 166 14.60 -1.93 1.09
CA MET A 166 15.64 -2.81 0.53
C MET A 166 16.67 -3.28 1.57
N LYS A 167 16.84 -2.60 2.72
CA LYS A 167 17.67 -3.11 3.82
C LYS A 167 17.07 -4.37 4.45
N VAL A 168 15.74 -4.46 4.52
CA VAL A 168 15.07 -5.72 4.90
C VAL A 168 15.36 -6.79 3.86
N GLY A 169 15.43 -6.40 2.58
CA GLY A 169 15.87 -7.28 1.51
C GLY A 169 17.29 -7.83 1.69
N ALA A 170 18.23 -7.03 2.20
CA ALA A 170 19.59 -7.49 2.50
C ALA A 170 19.61 -8.57 3.60
N LEU A 171 18.69 -8.49 4.58
CA LEU A 171 18.51 -9.54 5.59
C LEU A 171 18.03 -10.85 4.95
N ILE A 172 17.12 -10.76 3.98
CA ILE A 172 16.65 -11.94 3.22
C ILE A 172 17.80 -12.55 2.41
N MET A 173 18.60 -11.73 1.73
CA MET A 173 19.76 -12.21 0.97
C MET A 173 20.79 -12.90 1.88
N TRP A 174 21.09 -12.33 3.04
CA TRP A 174 21.94 -13.00 4.02
C TRP A 174 21.36 -14.35 4.47
N ALA A 175 20.03 -14.44 4.64
CA ALA A 175 19.37 -15.70 4.96
C ALA A 175 19.48 -16.74 3.82
N THR A 176 19.63 -16.30 2.57
CA THR A 176 19.85 -17.20 1.41
C THR A 176 21.25 -17.80 1.34
N ASP A 177 22.24 -17.22 2.02
CA ASP A 177 23.60 -17.79 2.10
C ASP A 177 23.70 -18.97 3.09
N LEU A 178 22.64 -19.21 3.87
CA LEU A 178 22.58 -20.30 4.84
C LEU A 178 22.23 -21.63 4.19
N GLN A 179 22.46 -22.74 4.91
CA GLN A 179 22.05 -24.06 4.45
C GLN A 179 20.53 -24.14 4.22
N PRO A 180 20.03 -24.95 3.26
CA PRO A 180 18.63 -24.92 2.81
C PRO A 180 17.58 -25.01 3.91
N PHE A 181 17.84 -25.80 4.96
CA PHE A 181 16.93 -25.93 6.10
C PHE A 181 16.78 -24.61 6.89
N LEU A 182 17.90 -23.97 7.24
CA LEU A 182 17.90 -22.71 8.00
C LEU A 182 17.46 -21.54 7.13
N MET A 183 17.90 -21.50 5.87
CA MET A 183 17.41 -20.55 4.87
C MET A 183 15.89 -20.61 4.78
N GLY A 184 15.33 -21.81 4.63
CA GLY A 184 13.88 -21.99 4.49
C GLY A 184 13.11 -21.39 5.67
N ILE A 185 13.54 -21.66 6.90
CA ILE A 185 12.90 -21.14 8.11
C ILE A 185 12.99 -19.60 8.15
N LEU A 186 14.19 -19.05 7.99
CA LEU A 186 14.41 -17.61 8.14
C LEU A 186 13.74 -16.81 7.03
N VAL A 187 13.87 -17.22 5.77
CA VAL A 187 13.22 -16.55 4.64
C VAL A 187 11.70 -16.59 4.80
N SER A 188 11.12 -17.74 5.18
CA SER A 188 9.67 -17.86 5.41
C SER A 188 9.18 -16.89 6.49
N VAL A 189 9.89 -16.81 7.62
CA VAL A 189 9.50 -15.93 8.74
C VAL A 189 9.67 -14.46 8.37
N ILE A 190 10.82 -14.08 7.81
CA ILE A 190 11.11 -12.68 7.48
C ILE A 190 10.11 -12.17 6.43
N VAL A 191 9.87 -12.94 5.36
CA VAL A 191 8.94 -12.54 4.30
C VAL A 191 7.50 -12.57 4.79
N GLY A 192 7.12 -13.55 5.61
CA GLY A 192 5.80 -13.61 6.23
C GLY A 192 5.50 -12.40 7.12
N VAL A 193 6.46 -11.97 7.94
CA VAL A 193 6.32 -10.74 8.75
C VAL A 193 6.29 -9.50 7.86
N ALA A 194 7.17 -9.42 6.85
CA ALA A 194 7.20 -8.30 5.93
C ALA A 194 5.89 -8.12 5.16
N LEU A 195 5.15 -9.21 4.89
CA LEU A 195 3.86 -9.20 4.21
C LEU A 195 2.75 -8.52 5.03
N THR A 196 2.80 -8.58 6.37
CA THR A 196 1.82 -7.90 7.23
C THR A 196 2.16 -6.43 7.43
N LEU A 197 3.45 -6.09 7.38
CA LEU A 197 3.91 -4.71 7.48
C LEU A 197 3.51 -3.92 6.21
N PRO A 198 3.43 -2.57 6.29
CA PRO A 198 3.20 -1.68 5.13
C PRO A 198 4.36 -1.65 4.13
N ILE A 199 5.07 -2.77 3.96
CA ILE A 199 6.20 -2.96 3.05
C ILE A 199 5.76 -4.02 2.03
N SER A 200 5.98 -3.78 0.74
CA SER A 200 5.57 -4.75 -0.28
C SER A 200 6.55 -5.92 -0.31
N SER A 201 6.23 -7.01 0.40
CA SER A 201 7.04 -8.24 0.40
C SER A 201 7.21 -8.80 -1.03
N ALA A 202 6.14 -8.77 -1.84
CA ALA A 202 6.19 -9.17 -3.24
C ALA A 202 7.17 -8.30 -4.06
N ALA A 203 7.17 -6.98 -3.87
CA ALA A 203 8.11 -6.10 -4.55
C ALA A 203 9.56 -6.33 -4.09
N ILE A 204 9.80 -6.61 -2.80
CA ILE A 204 11.12 -6.98 -2.29
C ILE A 204 11.59 -8.29 -2.94
N CYS A 205 10.76 -9.33 -2.92
CA CYS A 205 11.09 -10.62 -3.53
C CYS A 205 11.40 -10.49 -5.03
N ALA A 206 10.60 -9.70 -5.75
CA ALA A 206 10.83 -9.40 -7.16
C ALA A 206 12.12 -8.61 -7.39
N ALA A 207 12.38 -7.58 -6.58
CA ALA A 207 13.59 -6.76 -6.68
C ALA A 207 14.88 -7.55 -6.37
N LEU A 208 14.79 -8.57 -5.51
CA LEU A 208 15.91 -9.46 -5.18
C LEU A 208 16.01 -10.67 -6.13
N GLY A 209 15.03 -10.88 -7.02
CA GLY A 209 15.01 -12.04 -7.91
C GLY A 209 14.92 -13.38 -7.18
N LEU A 210 14.24 -13.44 -6.03
CA LEU A 210 14.12 -14.66 -5.24
C LEU A 210 13.34 -15.73 -6.02
N THR A 211 14.06 -16.74 -6.48
CA THR A 211 13.53 -17.87 -7.26
C THR A 211 14.01 -19.20 -6.66
N GLY A 212 13.53 -20.32 -7.19
CA GLY A 212 13.91 -21.65 -6.72
C GLY A 212 13.53 -21.89 -5.26
N LEU A 213 14.46 -22.46 -4.47
CA LEU A 213 14.21 -22.83 -3.07
C LEU A 213 13.89 -21.61 -2.18
N ALA A 214 14.59 -20.49 -2.38
CA ALA A 214 14.35 -19.27 -1.60
C ALA A 214 12.98 -18.65 -1.94
N GLY A 215 12.62 -18.63 -3.22
CA GLY A 215 11.28 -18.21 -3.65
C GLY A 215 10.17 -19.12 -3.12
N GLY A 216 10.40 -20.44 -3.12
CA GLY A 216 9.49 -21.43 -2.53
C GLY A 216 9.30 -21.24 -1.02
N ALA A 217 10.40 -21.00 -0.28
CA ALA A 217 10.34 -20.67 1.15
C ALA A 217 9.58 -19.37 1.42
N ALA A 218 9.87 -18.30 0.67
CA ALA A 218 9.15 -17.05 0.76
C ALA A 218 7.64 -17.24 0.52
N GLY A 219 7.27 -17.99 -0.52
CA GLY A 219 5.87 -18.33 -0.82
C GLY A 219 5.20 -19.13 0.29
N ALA A 220 5.86 -20.16 0.82
CA ALA A 220 5.35 -20.96 1.92
C ALA A 220 5.12 -20.12 3.19
N GLY A 221 6.06 -19.22 3.51
CA GLY A 221 5.94 -18.28 4.62
C GLY A 221 4.75 -17.32 4.45
N CYS A 222 4.58 -16.73 3.28
CA CYS A 222 3.43 -15.89 2.96
C CYS A 222 2.10 -16.65 3.13
N CYS A 223 2.00 -17.86 2.58
CA CYS A 223 0.80 -18.69 2.69
C CYS A 223 0.49 -19.06 4.14
N ALA A 224 1.49 -19.50 4.90
CA ALA A 224 1.35 -19.85 6.30
C ALA A 224 0.87 -18.65 7.13
N GLN A 225 1.42 -17.46 6.88
CA GLN A 225 1.02 -16.23 7.55
C GLN A 225 -0.43 -15.85 7.24
N MET A 226 -0.82 -15.87 5.96
CA MET A 226 -2.17 -15.50 5.51
C MET A 226 -3.23 -16.46 6.04
N ILE A 227 -3.00 -17.77 5.92
CA ILE A 227 -3.91 -18.80 6.44
C ILE A 227 -3.94 -18.74 7.97
N GLY A 228 -2.79 -18.55 8.61
CA GLY A 228 -2.67 -18.41 10.07
C GLY A 228 -3.57 -17.29 10.59
N PHE A 229 -3.46 -16.07 10.05
CA PHE A 229 -4.32 -14.96 10.45
C PHE A 229 -5.80 -15.19 10.13
N ALA A 230 -6.10 -15.80 8.98
CA ALA A 230 -7.47 -16.10 8.59
C ALA A 230 -8.14 -17.09 9.57
N VAL A 231 -7.42 -18.13 10.00
CA VAL A 231 -7.92 -19.12 10.98
C VAL A 231 -7.98 -18.53 12.38
N MET A 232 -6.92 -17.84 12.82
CA MET A 232 -6.86 -17.23 14.15
C MET A 232 -7.99 -16.22 14.37
N SER A 233 -8.38 -15.49 13.32
CA SER A 233 -9.42 -14.46 13.39
C SER A 233 -10.83 -14.93 13.04
N PHE A 234 -11.01 -16.21 12.73
CA PHE A 234 -12.31 -16.78 12.43
C PHE A 234 -13.33 -16.64 13.57
N PRO A 235 -12.95 -16.76 14.87
CA PRO A 235 -13.91 -16.58 15.97
C PRO A 235 -14.60 -15.21 15.94
N GLU A 236 -13.86 -14.15 15.63
CA GLU A 236 -14.36 -12.77 15.62
C GLU A 236 -14.93 -12.35 14.25
N ASN A 237 -14.21 -12.64 13.17
CA ASN A 237 -14.52 -12.11 11.83
C ASN A 237 -15.28 -13.10 10.93
N LYS A 238 -15.45 -14.35 11.38
CA LYS A 238 -16.17 -15.42 10.67
C LYS A 238 -15.69 -15.57 9.22
N TRP A 239 -16.60 -15.98 8.32
CA TRP A 239 -16.34 -16.18 6.90
C TRP A 239 -15.87 -14.90 6.18
N GLY A 240 -16.35 -13.73 6.60
CA GLY A 240 -15.93 -12.45 6.02
C GLY A 240 -14.44 -12.18 6.26
N GLY A 241 -13.97 -12.38 7.50
CA GLY A 241 -12.55 -12.30 7.86
C GLY A 241 -11.70 -13.35 7.16
N LEU A 242 -12.19 -14.59 7.13
CA LEU A 242 -11.48 -15.71 6.51
C LEU A 242 -11.16 -15.43 5.03
N ILE A 243 -12.15 -14.96 4.27
CA ILE A 243 -11.98 -14.66 2.84
C ILE A 243 -11.14 -13.40 2.64
N SER A 244 -11.44 -12.32 3.37
CA SER A 244 -10.73 -11.05 3.22
C SER A 244 -9.25 -11.13 3.60
N GLN A 245 -8.88 -11.97 4.57
CA GLN A 245 -7.50 -12.11 5.01
C GLN A 245 -6.78 -13.26 4.31
N GLY A 246 -7.48 -14.38 4.09
CA GLY A 246 -6.89 -15.56 3.45
C GLY A 246 -6.63 -15.34 1.96
N ILE A 247 -7.56 -14.68 1.26
CA ILE A 247 -7.42 -14.37 -0.19
C ILE A 247 -6.91 -12.94 -0.41
N GLY A 248 -7.26 -12.01 0.47
CA GLY A 248 -6.87 -10.61 0.34
C GLY A 248 -5.49 -10.31 0.90
N THR A 249 -5.46 -9.66 2.06
CA THR A 249 -4.20 -9.26 2.72
C THR A 249 -4.32 -9.36 4.24
N SER A 250 -3.26 -9.86 4.88
CA SER A 250 -3.12 -9.82 6.34
C SER A 250 -2.91 -8.40 6.87
N MET A 251 -2.61 -7.41 6.02
CA MET A 251 -2.51 -6.02 6.41
C MET A 251 -3.82 -5.49 7.04
N LEU A 252 -4.96 -6.09 6.69
CA LEU A 252 -6.26 -5.82 7.34
C LEU A 252 -6.24 -6.11 8.85
N GLN A 253 -5.35 -6.98 9.32
CA GLN A 253 -5.18 -7.31 10.74
C GLN A 253 -4.25 -6.34 11.49
N MET A 254 -3.62 -5.37 10.82
CA MET A 254 -2.71 -4.45 11.52
C MET A 254 -3.42 -3.66 12.63
N GLY A 255 -4.69 -3.32 12.46
CA GLY A 255 -5.49 -2.67 13.51
C GLY A 255 -5.75 -3.55 14.75
N ASN A 256 -5.55 -4.86 14.66
CA ASN A 256 -5.71 -5.81 15.76
C ASN A 256 -4.39 -6.18 16.45
N ILE A 257 -3.25 -5.86 15.82
CA ILE A 257 -1.90 -6.13 16.36
C ILE A 257 -1.45 -4.99 17.30
N VAL A 258 -2.01 -3.78 17.14
CA VAL A 258 -1.66 -2.56 17.88
C VAL A 258 -2.51 -2.40 19.14
#